data_AF-M3UWT9-F1
#
_entry.id   AF-M3UWT9-F1
#
_cell.length_a   1.000
_cell.length_b   1.000
_cell.length_c   1.000
_cell.angle_alpha   90.00
_cell.angle_beta   90.00
_cell.angle_gamma   90.00
#
_symmetry.space_group_name_H-M   'P 1'
#
loop_
_entity.id
_entity.type
_entity.pdbx_description
1 polymer ?
#
loop_
_entity_poly.entity_id
_entity_poly.type
_entity_poly.pdbx_seq_one_letter_code
_entity_poly.pdbx_strand_id
1 'polypeptide(L)'
;MWYGEGKCKEVQIDKVKGCGDVFTSSSDTSDYEIKLNFTSTMKQINKEVTPAAPEQLYINRCTRYVHPTKPYTYGQYLKVTLPAGQENTYISIAIDKQYNRDDLVLAQLQEQKEGHEFGIIIQEDCISGTNLRDKVNCLYRNGGLSEYILSPRVVTWMNADSTQYIFIHKKYASSPMTKFQIFFTKVKHPCSNNYYDIDWNDIAGDGYSRIVNLEHTLNSRSICSKDLIKGFWFRIKGAEQTIVISTCQSENYDVSLDLIKTKTDTSNAEAGSINCESSDSVECVKSRSDGCGTNSKLAKMVVTLSEDNTYYLFLGINEEYSAEVLLTVDTTCPLSCGENGICSAYSGRCECKPGFVFKDEGCTECGNGVVDANEDCDLSSGVNDTQCTDSNMWKWKN
;
A
#
# COMPACT_ATOMS: atom_id res chain seq x y z
N MET A 1 -8.74 -27.46 -16.17
CA MET A 1 -8.37 -26.14 -15.62
C MET A 1 -9.59 -25.55 -14.95
N TRP A 2 -9.43 -24.78 -13.88
CA TRP A 2 -10.53 -24.09 -13.22
C TRP A 2 -10.93 -22.85 -14.06
N TYR A 3 -12.20 -22.76 -14.44
CA TYR A 3 -12.82 -21.68 -15.21
C TYR A 3 -13.78 -20.88 -14.31
N GLY A 4 -13.33 -20.56 -13.11
CA GLY A 4 -14.20 -20.09 -12.02
C GLY A 4 -14.97 -21.20 -11.31
N GLU A 5 -15.76 -20.81 -10.30
CA GLU A 5 -16.34 -21.71 -9.31
C GLU A 5 -17.16 -22.85 -9.92
N GLY A 6 -16.82 -24.09 -9.55
CA GLY A 6 -17.49 -25.31 -9.99
C GLY A 6 -17.27 -25.72 -11.47
N LYS A 7 -16.50 -24.98 -12.28
CA LYS A 7 -16.34 -25.26 -13.72
C LYS A 7 -14.92 -25.71 -14.06
N CYS A 8 -14.77 -26.99 -14.39
CA CYS A 8 -13.53 -27.55 -14.92
C CYS A 8 -13.71 -27.90 -16.40
N LYS A 9 -12.81 -27.43 -17.27
CA LYS A 9 -12.73 -27.89 -18.67
C LYS A 9 -11.33 -28.36 -19.03
N GLU A 10 -11.28 -29.27 -19.99
CA GLU A 10 -10.04 -29.69 -20.63
C GLU A 10 -9.53 -28.59 -21.57
N VAL A 11 -8.21 -28.46 -21.69
CA VAL A 11 -7.56 -27.42 -22.50
C VAL A 11 -6.69 -28.05 -23.56
N GLN A 12 -6.92 -27.63 -24.80
CA GLN A 12 -6.09 -27.98 -25.95
C GLN A 12 -4.83 -27.11 -25.92
N ILE A 13 -3.74 -27.66 -25.35
CA ILE A 13 -2.49 -26.92 -25.09
C ILE A 13 -1.87 -26.38 -26.39
N ASP A 14 -2.04 -27.10 -27.49
CA ASP A 14 -1.62 -26.71 -28.85
C ASP A 14 -2.29 -25.42 -29.34
N LYS A 15 -3.44 -25.05 -28.77
CA LYS A 15 -4.16 -23.81 -29.10
C LYS A 15 -3.85 -22.66 -28.16
N VAL A 16 -3.12 -22.89 -27.06
CA VAL A 16 -2.73 -21.82 -26.13
C VAL A 16 -1.57 -21.03 -26.75
N LYS A 17 -1.64 -19.70 -26.65
CA LYS A 17 -0.63 -18.80 -27.21
C LYS A 17 0.24 -18.18 -26.11
N GLY A 18 1.51 -17.95 -26.42
CA GLY A 18 2.41 -17.09 -25.66
C GLY A 18 2.25 -15.62 -26.05
N CYS A 19 3.00 -14.75 -25.35
CA CYS A 19 3.06 -13.32 -25.66
C CYS A 19 3.58 -13.08 -27.07
N GLY A 20 4.71 -13.71 -27.43
CA GLY A 20 5.36 -13.51 -28.73
C GLY A 20 4.46 -13.91 -29.91
N ASP A 21 3.56 -14.86 -29.70
CA ASP A 21 2.63 -15.33 -30.73
C ASP A 21 1.62 -14.25 -31.11
N VAL A 22 1.28 -13.32 -30.20
CA VAL A 22 0.37 -12.20 -30.49
C VAL A 22 0.98 -11.27 -31.52
N PHE A 23 2.27 -10.94 -31.36
CA PHE A 23 2.93 -9.91 -32.16
C PHE A 23 3.61 -10.46 -33.42
N THR A 24 3.74 -11.78 -33.54
CA THR A 24 4.28 -12.43 -34.74
C THR A 24 3.21 -12.97 -35.70
N SER A 25 2.00 -13.29 -35.19
CA SER A 25 0.94 -13.89 -36.01
C SER A 25 -0.08 -12.91 -36.60
N SER A 26 -0.09 -11.64 -36.16
CA SER A 26 -1.01 -10.63 -36.68
C SER A 26 -0.38 -9.79 -37.78
N SER A 27 -1.07 -9.61 -38.91
CA SER A 27 -0.67 -8.68 -39.97
C SER A 27 -0.87 -7.21 -39.58
N ASP A 28 -1.70 -6.93 -38.57
CA ASP A 28 -1.91 -5.60 -38.01
C ASP A 28 -1.89 -5.67 -36.48
N THR A 29 -0.88 -5.06 -35.86
CA THR A 29 -0.70 -4.99 -34.41
C THR A 29 -1.00 -3.60 -33.85
N SER A 30 -1.43 -2.65 -34.68
CA SER A 30 -1.58 -1.23 -34.31
C SER A 30 -2.57 -1.01 -33.14
N ASP A 31 -3.57 -1.88 -32.99
CA ASP A 31 -4.52 -1.86 -31.88
C ASP A 31 -3.89 -2.28 -30.54
N TYR A 32 -2.78 -3.01 -30.56
CA TYR A 32 -2.13 -3.57 -29.37
C TYR A 32 -0.74 -2.98 -29.10
N GLU A 33 -0.19 -2.23 -30.05
CA GLU A 33 1.01 -1.41 -29.85
C GLU A 33 0.61 -0.01 -29.37
N ILE A 34 1.21 0.43 -28.27
CA ILE A 34 0.93 1.72 -27.63
C ILE A 34 2.25 2.44 -27.43
N LYS A 35 2.37 3.63 -28.04
CA LYS A 35 3.53 4.51 -27.86
C LYS A 35 3.17 5.63 -26.90
N LEU A 36 3.90 5.72 -25.78
CA LEU A 36 3.65 6.70 -24.74
C LEU A 36 4.39 8.01 -25.05
N ASN A 37 3.75 8.88 -25.83
CA ASN A 37 4.26 10.20 -26.18
C ASN A 37 3.69 11.25 -25.23
N PHE A 38 4.23 11.34 -24.02
CA PHE A 38 3.84 12.40 -23.10
C PHE A 38 4.39 13.75 -23.57
N THR A 39 3.61 14.81 -23.32
CA THR A 39 4.04 16.20 -23.54
C THR A 39 3.87 16.97 -22.24
N SER A 40 4.34 18.23 -22.19
CA SER A 40 4.17 19.08 -21.01
C SER A 40 2.69 19.28 -20.63
N THR A 41 1.78 19.24 -21.60
CA THR A 41 0.33 19.40 -21.41
C THR A 41 -0.42 18.06 -21.34
N MET A 42 0.10 17.00 -21.97
CA MET A 42 -0.52 15.67 -21.97
C MET A 42 0.23 14.73 -21.03
N LYS A 43 -0.21 14.71 -19.76
CA LYS A 43 0.30 13.78 -18.74
C LYS A 43 -0.41 12.41 -18.76
N GLN A 44 -1.46 12.27 -19.55
CA GLN A 44 -2.30 11.07 -19.60
C GLN A 44 -2.65 10.68 -21.04
N ILE A 45 -2.64 9.39 -21.31
CA ILE A 45 -3.08 8.77 -22.56
C ILE A 45 -4.13 7.71 -22.21
N ASN A 46 -5.26 7.69 -22.91
CA ASN A 46 -6.28 6.66 -22.77
C ASN A 46 -6.52 5.95 -24.11
N LYS A 47 -6.83 4.65 -24.05
CA LYS A 47 -7.16 3.83 -25.22
C LYS A 47 -8.30 2.88 -24.87
N GLU A 48 -9.31 2.78 -25.73
CA GLU A 48 -10.24 1.66 -25.68
C GLU A 48 -9.58 0.45 -26.37
N VAL A 49 -9.53 -0.68 -25.68
CA VAL A 49 -8.97 -1.92 -26.21
C VAL A 49 -10.11 -2.87 -26.52
N THR A 50 -10.21 -3.27 -27.78
CA THR A 50 -11.05 -4.39 -28.20
C THR A 50 -10.17 -5.64 -28.31
N PRO A 51 -10.41 -6.70 -27.51
CA PRO A 51 -9.60 -7.92 -27.57
C PRO A 51 -9.63 -8.55 -28.97
N ALA A 52 -8.46 -8.90 -29.52
CA ALA A 52 -8.34 -9.48 -30.86
C ALA A 52 -9.07 -10.82 -31.00
N ALA A 53 -8.93 -11.63 -29.96
CA ALA A 53 -9.52 -12.96 -29.85
C ALA A 53 -10.02 -13.14 -28.41
N PRO A 54 -11.26 -12.70 -28.10
CA PRO A 54 -11.81 -12.70 -26.75
C PRO A 54 -11.77 -14.06 -26.03
N GLU A 55 -11.87 -15.15 -26.80
CA GLU A 55 -11.87 -16.54 -26.32
C GLU A 55 -10.49 -17.22 -26.40
N GLN A 56 -9.43 -16.48 -26.77
CA GLN A 56 -8.09 -17.05 -26.84
C GLN A 56 -7.50 -17.20 -25.44
N LEU A 57 -7.03 -18.41 -25.14
CA LEU A 57 -6.25 -18.67 -23.93
C LEU A 57 -4.78 -18.34 -24.19
N TYR A 58 -4.20 -17.65 -23.22
CA TYR A 58 -2.78 -17.33 -23.20
C TYR A 58 -2.09 -17.93 -21.99
N ILE A 59 -0.84 -18.34 -22.16
CA ILE A 59 0.01 -18.73 -21.04
C ILE A 59 0.50 -17.50 -20.28
N ASN A 60 0.36 -17.53 -18.95
CA ASN A 60 0.72 -16.44 -18.08
C ASN A 60 1.46 -16.94 -16.84
N ARG A 61 2.79 -16.87 -16.88
CA ARG A 61 3.67 -17.38 -15.81
C ARG A 61 3.81 -16.41 -14.62
N CYS A 62 3.28 -15.20 -14.75
CA CYS A 62 3.48 -14.11 -13.78
C CYS A 62 2.30 -13.91 -12.83
N THR A 63 1.16 -14.55 -13.11
CA THR A 63 -0.07 -14.37 -12.33
C THR A 63 -0.22 -15.41 -11.24
N ARG A 64 -0.85 -15.01 -10.14
CA ARG A 64 -1.31 -15.92 -9.08
C ARG A 64 -2.79 -16.31 -9.25
N TYR A 65 -3.50 -15.66 -10.15
CA TYR A 65 -4.92 -15.91 -10.42
C TYR A 65 -5.17 -17.15 -11.30
N VAL A 66 -4.14 -17.90 -11.67
CA VAL A 66 -4.29 -19.23 -12.25
C VAL A 66 -3.25 -20.17 -11.68
N HIS A 67 -3.57 -21.46 -11.69
CA HIS A 67 -2.71 -22.47 -11.10
C HIS A 67 -1.33 -22.51 -11.80
N PRO A 68 -0.19 -22.48 -11.08
CA PRO A 68 1.14 -22.40 -11.68
C PRO A 68 1.47 -23.53 -12.67
N THR A 69 0.94 -24.73 -12.47
CA THR A 69 1.15 -25.87 -13.37
C THR A 69 0.22 -25.88 -14.60
N LYS A 70 -0.83 -25.06 -14.59
CA LYS A 70 -1.78 -24.89 -15.71
C LYS A 70 -2.11 -23.40 -15.87
N PRO A 71 -1.10 -22.54 -16.14
CA PRO A 71 -1.25 -21.11 -15.98
C PRO A 71 -1.80 -20.48 -17.28
N TYR A 72 -2.99 -20.91 -17.71
CA TYR A 72 -3.62 -20.38 -18.91
C TYR A 72 -4.90 -19.61 -18.57
N THR A 73 -5.09 -18.45 -19.20
CA THR A 73 -6.26 -17.61 -18.97
C THR A 73 -6.63 -16.79 -20.21
N TYR A 74 -7.87 -16.31 -20.27
CA TYR A 74 -8.30 -15.36 -21.29
C TYR A 74 -7.69 -14.00 -21.01
N GLY A 75 -7.17 -13.35 -22.05
CA GLY A 75 -6.54 -12.04 -21.89
C GLY A 75 -6.17 -11.37 -23.21
N GLN A 76 -5.51 -10.23 -23.09
CA GLN A 76 -4.98 -9.46 -24.20
C GLN A 76 -3.59 -8.95 -23.82
N TYR A 77 -2.60 -9.23 -24.66
CA TYR A 77 -1.27 -8.64 -24.56
C TYR A 77 -1.24 -7.29 -25.27
N LEU A 78 -0.57 -6.32 -24.65
CA LEU A 78 -0.30 -4.99 -25.19
C LEU A 78 1.21 -4.77 -25.15
N LYS A 79 1.76 -4.23 -26.24
CA LYS A 79 3.16 -3.83 -26.33
C LYS A 79 3.23 -2.32 -26.12
N VAL A 80 3.85 -1.91 -25.01
CA VAL A 80 3.89 -0.51 -24.60
C VAL A 80 5.32 -0.01 -24.66
N THR A 81 5.56 1.03 -25.45
CA THR A 81 6.88 1.60 -25.67
C THR A 81 6.93 3.05 -25.18
N LEU A 82 7.96 3.38 -24.41
CA LEU A 82 8.33 4.75 -24.09
C LEU A 82 9.42 5.20 -25.08
N PRO A 83 9.14 6.09 -26.05
CA PRO A 83 10.08 6.36 -27.15
C PRO A 83 11.38 7.08 -26.75
N ALA A 84 12.42 6.92 -27.56
CA ALA A 84 13.66 7.70 -27.46
C ALA A 84 13.36 9.21 -27.60
N GLY A 85 13.58 9.97 -26.53
CA GLY A 85 13.25 11.40 -26.45
C GLY A 85 12.26 11.75 -25.34
N GLN A 86 11.64 10.76 -24.71
CA GLN A 86 10.92 10.92 -23.45
C GLN A 86 11.90 10.87 -22.26
N GLU A 87 11.46 11.34 -21.09
CA GLU A 87 12.21 11.19 -19.84
C GLU A 87 11.88 9.84 -19.19
N ASN A 88 12.87 9.22 -18.53
CA ASN A 88 12.62 8.07 -17.66
C ASN A 88 11.60 8.46 -16.60
N THR A 89 10.57 7.65 -16.40
CA THR A 89 9.45 8.07 -15.55
C THR A 89 8.65 6.90 -15.02
N TYR A 90 7.90 7.15 -13.95
CA TYR A 90 6.88 6.24 -13.47
C TYR A 90 5.59 6.44 -14.28
N ILE A 91 4.97 5.33 -14.66
CA ILE A 91 3.71 5.32 -15.39
C ILE A 91 2.71 4.51 -14.57
N SER A 92 1.64 5.17 -14.15
CA SER A 92 0.46 4.54 -13.56
C SER A 92 -0.43 4.02 -14.67
N ILE A 93 -0.76 2.73 -14.62
CA ILE A 93 -1.61 2.05 -15.60
C ILE A 93 -2.87 1.59 -14.89
N ALA A 94 -4.02 2.14 -15.27
CA ALA A 94 -5.32 1.83 -14.69
C ALA A 94 -6.30 1.32 -15.76
N ILE A 95 -7.22 0.44 -15.34
CA ILE A 95 -8.26 -0.14 -16.20
C ILE A 95 -9.64 0.41 -15.81
N ASP A 96 -10.52 0.56 -16.79
CA ASP A 96 -11.91 1.06 -16.71
C ASP A 96 -12.06 2.54 -16.33
N LYS A 97 -11.46 2.95 -15.21
CA LYS A 97 -11.53 4.31 -14.68
C LYS A 97 -10.29 4.60 -13.84
N GLN A 98 -9.90 5.88 -13.80
CA GLN A 98 -8.96 6.36 -12.78
C GLN A 98 -9.72 6.60 -11.47
N TYR A 99 -9.92 5.53 -10.72
CA TYR A 99 -10.54 5.60 -9.40
C TYR A 99 -9.73 6.50 -8.48
N ASN A 100 -10.38 7.53 -7.97
CA ASN A 100 -9.83 8.44 -6.97
C ASN A 100 -10.21 7.96 -5.55
N ARG A 101 -9.85 8.75 -4.53
CA ARG A 101 -10.18 8.45 -3.12
C ARG A 101 -11.68 8.33 -2.92
N ASP A 102 -12.45 9.30 -3.37
CA ASP A 102 -13.88 9.39 -3.09
C ASP A 102 -14.61 8.19 -3.69
N ASP A 103 -14.17 7.72 -4.86
CA ASP A 103 -14.68 6.50 -5.47
C ASP A 103 -14.43 5.27 -4.58
N LEU A 104 -13.21 5.12 -4.04
CA LEU A 104 -12.84 3.98 -3.18
C LEU A 104 -13.62 3.99 -1.86
N VAL A 105 -13.77 5.16 -1.24
CA VAL A 105 -14.52 5.33 0.01
C VAL A 105 -16.01 5.08 -0.23
N LEU A 106 -16.57 5.64 -1.30
CA LEU A 106 -17.97 5.46 -1.64
C LEU A 106 -18.32 3.99 -1.90
N ALA A 107 -17.49 3.28 -2.68
CA ALA A 107 -17.69 1.87 -2.96
C ALA A 107 -17.61 1.01 -1.68
N GLN A 108 -16.70 1.34 -0.75
CA GLN A 108 -16.62 0.69 0.56
C GLN A 108 -17.88 0.93 1.39
N LEU A 109 -18.35 2.18 1.48
CA LEU A 109 -19.54 2.54 2.26
C LEU A 109 -20.84 1.92 1.71
N GLN A 110 -20.90 1.73 0.39
CA GLN A 110 -22.04 1.11 -0.29
C GLN A 110 -21.94 -0.41 -0.39
N GLU A 111 -20.78 -0.98 -0.03
CA GLU A 111 -20.44 -2.40 -0.22
C GLU A 111 -20.70 -2.90 -1.67
N GLN A 112 -20.58 -1.99 -2.64
CA GLN A 112 -20.93 -2.26 -4.03
C GLN A 112 -19.68 -2.55 -4.85
N LYS A 113 -19.69 -3.71 -5.52
CA LYS A 113 -18.63 -4.06 -6.46
C LYS A 113 -18.74 -3.25 -7.76
N GLU A 114 -17.67 -2.57 -8.12
CA GLU A 114 -17.54 -1.80 -9.36
C GLU A 114 -16.32 -2.25 -10.18
N GLY A 115 -16.40 -2.00 -11.49
CA GLY A 115 -15.33 -2.29 -12.42
C GLY A 115 -15.28 -3.75 -12.87
N HIS A 116 -14.38 -4.04 -13.82
CA HIS A 116 -14.19 -5.40 -14.30
C HIS A 116 -13.19 -6.17 -13.42
N GLU A 117 -13.53 -7.43 -13.13
CA GLU A 117 -12.64 -8.36 -12.45
C GLU A 117 -11.50 -8.84 -13.37
N PHE A 118 -10.50 -7.99 -13.53
CA PHE A 118 -9.29 -8.27 -14.30
C PHE A 118 -8.05 -8.37 -13.40
N GLY A 119 -7.03 -9.05 -13.90
CA GLY A 119 -5.66 -8.94 -13.44
C GLY A 119 -4.83 -8.21 -14.49
N ILE A 120 -3.89 -7.39 -14.02
CA ILE A 120 -2.85 -6.76 -14.84
C ILE A 120 -1.48 -7.32 -14.46
N ILE A 121 -0.65 -7.54 -15.47
CA ILE A 121 0.74 -7.97 -15.32
C ILE A 121 1.61 -7.18 -16.26
N ILE A 122 2.84 -6.92 -15.83
CA ILE A 122 3.89 -6.33 -16.64
C ILE A 122 5.09 -7.29 -16.67
N GLN A 123 5.60 -7.54 -17.86
CA GLN A 123 6.79 -8.35 -18.11
C GLN A 123 7.70 -7.67 -19.14
N GLU A 124 9.01 -7.91 -19.04
CA GLU A 124 9.99 -7.40 -20.02
C GLU A 124 10.10 -8.31 -21.24
N ASP A 125 10.04 -9.62 -21.03
CA ASP A 125 10.19 -10.61 -22.08
C ASP A 125 8.83 -10.98 -22.69
N CYS A 126 8.78 -11.12 -24.01
CA CYS A 126 7.59 -11.56 -24.74
C CYS A 126 7.84 -12.88 -25.45
N ILE A 127 7.78 -13.97 -24.69
CA ILE A 127 8.11 -15.32 -25.17
C ILE A 127 6.93 -15.94 -25.93
N SER A 128 7.23 -16.60 -27.05
CA SER A 128 6.29 -17.40 -27.85
C SER A 128 6.10 -18.82 -27.30
N GLY A 129 4.95 -19.43 -27.58
CA GLY A 129 4.67 -20.81 -27.19
C GLY A 129 4.36 -21.01 -25.70
N THR A 130 4.27 -22.28 -25.30
CA THR A 130 3.62 -22.70 -24.03
C THR A 130 4.56 -23.43 -23.06
N ASN A 131 5.86 -23.45 -23.31
CA ASN A 131 6.81 -24.18 -22.47
C ASN A 131 6.97 -23.53 -21.08
N LEU A 132 6.54 -24.23 -20.03
CA LEU A 132 6.57 -23.72 -18.66
C LEU A 132 7.98 -23.54 -18.09
N ARG A 133 9.02 -24.11 -18.72
CA ARG A 133 10.41 -23.97 -18.28
C ARG A 133 11.04 -22.64 -18.70
N ASP A 134 10.43 -21.94 -19.65
CA ASP A 134 10.92 -20.65 -20.09
C ASP A 134 10.76 -19.63 -18.96
N LYS A 135 11.86 -18.96 -18.60
CA LYS A 135 11.85 -17.90 -17.58
C LYS A 135 11.33 -16.62 -18.19
N VAL A 136 10.34 -16.01 -17.54
CA VAL A 136 9.80 -14.70 -17.90
C VAL A 136 10.10 -13.73 -16.76
N ASN A 137 10.69 -12.58 -17.07
CA ASN A 137 10.91 -11.54 -16.08
C ASN A 137 9.60 -10.79 -15.79
N CYS A 138 8.92 -11.23 -14.72
CA CYS A 138 7.69 -10.64 -14.22
C CYS A 138 8.02 -9.42 -13.34
N LEU A 139 7.65 -8.22 -13.79
CA LEU A 139 7.98 -6.99 -13.08
C LEU A 139 6.92 -6.62 -12.04
N TYR A 140 5.65 -6.60 -12.46
CA TYR A 140 4.55 -6.07 -11.66
C TYR A 140 3.28 -6.88 -11.89
N ARG A 141 2.41 -6.92 -10.88
CA ARG A 141 1.07 -7.49 -10.98
C ARG A 141 0.12 -6.81 -9.99
N ASN A 142 -1.16 -6.79 -10.32
CA ASN A 142 -2.24 -6.33 -9.44
C ASN A 142 -3.57 -6.95 -9.94
N GLY A 143 -4.51 -7.21 -9.04
CA GLY A 143 -5.84 -7.71 -9.42
C GLY A 143 -6.99 -6.94 -8.82
N GLY A 144 -6.82 -5.65 -8.57
CA GLY A 144 -7.86 -4.78 -8.06
C GLY A 144 -7.28 -3.75 -7.10
N LEU A 145 -8.07 -2.73 -6.82
CA LEU A 145 -7.73 -1.70 -5.83
C LEU A 145 -8.27 -2.05 -4.44
N SER A 146 -9.40 -2.74 -4.37
CA SER A 146 -10.00 -3.25 -3.13
C SER A 146 -10.95 -4.41 -3.42
N GLU A 147 -11.62 -4.91 -2.38
CA GLU A 147 -12.70 -5.89 -2.50
C GLU A 147 -13.92 -5.38 -3.29
N TYR A 148 -14.11 -4.05 -3.33
CA TYR A 148 -15.21 -3.38 -4.01
C TYR A 148 -14.82 -2.73 -5.33
N ILE A 149 -13.59 -2.24 -5.49
CA ILE A 149 -13.09 -1.75 -6.78
C ILE A 149 -12.19 -2.82 -7.41
N LEU A 150 -12.78 -3.60 -8.31
CA LEU A 150 -12.17 -4.79 -8.90
C LEU A 150 -11.15 -4.44 -10.00
N SER A 151 -11.26 -3.25 -10.60
CA SER A 151 -10.39 -2.82 -11.69
C SER A 151 -8.94 -2.67 -11.19
N PRO A 152 -7.97 -3.32 -11.83
CA PRO A 152 -6.59 -3.29 -11.37
C PRO A 152 -5.85 -2.00 -11.75
N ARG A 153 -4.82 -1.70 -10.96
CA ARG A 153 -3.88 -0.61 -11.21
C ARG A 153 -2.46 -1.02 -10.84
N VAL A 154 -1.49 -0.67 -11.67
CA VAL A 154 -0.05 -0.85 -11.39
C VAL A 154 0.72 0.42 -11.71
N VAL A 155 1.86 0.60 -11.05
CA VAL A 155 2.83 1.64 -11.39
C VAL A 155 4.13 0.95 -11.75
N THR A 156 4.68 1.29 -12.92
CA THR A 156 5.95 0.76 -13.42
C THR A 156 6.91 1.90 -13.72
N TRP A 157 8.20 1.65 -13.51
CA TRP A 157 9.25 2.52 -14.04
C TRP A 157 9.58 2.11 -15.47
N MET A 158 9.61 3.08 -16.39
CA MET A 158 10.06 2.88 -17.76
C MET A 158 11.21 3.82 -18.09
N ASN A 159 12.25 3.26 -18.70
CA ASN A 159 13.34 4.05 -19.28
C ASN A 159 12.93 4.53 -20.67
N ALA A 160 13.44 5.68 -21.08
CA ALA A 160 13.33 6.13 -22.46
C ALA A 160 13.90 5.08 -23.42
N ASP A 161 13.26 4.91 -24.57
CA ASP A 161 13.57 3.87 -25.55
C ASP A 161 13.41 2.42 -25.03
N SER A 162 12.49 2.19 -24.10
CA SER A 162 12.19 0.86 -23.59
C SER A 162 10.78 0.39 -23.95
N THR A 163 10.62 -0.93 -24.02
CA THR A 163 9.33 -1.60 -24.25
C THR A 163 9.03 -2.54 -23.10
N GLN A 164 7.80 -2.50 -22.61
CA GLN A 164 7.26 -3.46 -21.66
C GLN A 164 5.99 -4.09 -22.25
N TYR A 165 5.71 -5.32 -21.85
CA TYR A 165 4.53 -6.05 -22.29
C TYR A 165 3.54 -6.14 -21.14
N ILE A 166 2.33 -5.65 -21.39
CA ILE A 166 1.24 -5.65 -20.42
C ILE A 166 0.27 -6.76 -20.80
N PHE A 167 -0.10 -7.59 -19.83
CA PHE A 167 -1.14 -8.60 -20.02
C PHE A 167 -2.33 -8.29 -19.13
N ILE A 168 -3.45 -7.93 -19.76
CA ILE A 168 -4.74 -7.76 -19.08
C ILE A 168 -5.51 -9.06 -19.25
N HIS A 169 -5.96 -9.64 -18.15
CA HIS A 169 -6.54 -10.97 -18.20
C HIS A 169 -7.67 -11.17 -17.21
N LYS A 170 -8.54 -12.13 -17.46
CA LYS A 170 -9.56 -12.55 -16.50
C LYS A 170 -8.93 -13.34 -15.37
N LYS A 171 -9.38 -13.11 -14.15
CA LYS A 171 -9.03 -13.99 -13.04
C LYS A 171 -9.62 -15.38 -13.32
N TYR A 172 -8.81 -16.42 -13.14
CA TYR A 172 -9.27 -17.81 -13.22
C TYR A 172 -9.94 -18.25 -14.52
N ALA A 173 -9.63 -17.57 -15.65
CA ALA A 173 -10.27 -17.83 -16.93
C ALA A 173 -11.83 -17.87 -16.84
N SER A 174 -12.43 -17.07 -15.95
CA SER A 174 -13.86 -17.19 -15.59
C SER A 174 -14.82 -16.91 -16.76
N SER A 175 -14.38 -16.08 -17.72
CA SER A 175 -15.16 -15.69 -18.90
C SER A 175 -14.23 -15.19 -20.03
N PRO A 176 -14.69 -15.15 -21.28
CA PRO A 176 -13.99 -14.45 -22.36
C PRO A 176 -13.73 -12.97 -22.05
N MET A 177 -12.73 -12.39 -22.71
CA MET A 177 -12.41 -10.97 -22.55
C MET A 177 -13.51 -10.07 -23.12
N THR A 178 -13.79 -8.96 -22.45
CA THR A 178 -14.66 -7.89 -22.93
C THR A 178 -13.82 -6.68 -23.31
N LYS A 179 -14.43 -5.70 -24.01
CA LYS A 179 -13.78 -4.41 -24.24
C LYS A 179 -13.51 -3.72 -22.90
N PHE A 180 -12.41 -2.97 -22.82
CA PHE A 180 -12.04 -2.21 -21.64
C PHE A 180 -11.29 -0.93 -22.02
N GLN A 181 -11.33 0.07 -21.15
CA GLN A 181 -10.48 1.25 -21.28
C GLN A 181 -9.21 1.07 -20.46
N ILE A 182 -8.08 1.50 -21.02
CA ILE A 182 -6.79 1.56 -20.32
C ILE A 182 -6.28 2.99 -20.31
N PHE A 183 -5.75 3.40 -19.17
CA PHE A 183 -5.21 4.73 -18.93
C PHE A 183 -3.75 4.63 -18.52
N PHE A 184 -2.90 5.43 -19.16
CA PHE A 184 -1.48 5.59 -18.85
C PHE A 184 -1.27 7.02 -18.37
N THR A 185 -0.82 7.18 -17.13
CA THR A 185 -0.59 8.49 -16.52
C THR A 185 0.85 8.61 -16.06
N LYS A 186 1.56 9.63 -16.53
CA LYS A 186 2.91 9.99 -16.04
C LYS A 186 2.77 10.47 -14.60
N VAL A 187 3.46 9.82 -13.67
CA VAL A 187 3.46 10.16 -12.24
C VAL A 187 4.90 10.34 -11.75
N LYS A 188 5.11 11.15 -10.71
CA LYS A 188 6.46 11.32 -10.16
C LYS A 188 6.93 10.12 -9.33
N HIS A 189 6.05 9.47 -8.59
CA HIS A 189 6.37 8.33 -7.75
C HIS A 189 5.07 7.59 -7.36
N PRO A 190 5.04 6.26 -7.11
CA PRO A 190 3.82 5.56 -6.71
C PRO A 190 3.08 6.20 -5.53
N CYS A 191 3.81 6.70 -4.53
CA CYS A 191 3.24 7.37 -3.36
C CYS A 191 2.49 8.69 -3.67
N SER A 192 2.64 9.25 -4.87
CA SER A 192 2.15 10.60 -5.14
C SER A 192 0.66 10.66 -5.48
N ASN A 193 0.11 9.51 -5.89
CA ASN A 193 -1.31 9.36 -6.22
C ASN A 193 -1.90 7.99 -5.78
N ASN A 194 -1.11 7.12 -5.16
CA ASN A 194 -1.58 5.83 -4.65
C ASN A 194 -1.31 5.72 -3.15
N TYR A 195 -2.16 6.35 -2.33
CA TYR A 195 -2.09 6.23 -0.88
C TYR A 195 -3.50 6.21 -0.26
N TYR A 196 -3.60 5.69 0.95
CA TYR A 196 -4.78 5.81 1.81
C TYR A 196 -4.60 6.93 2.81
N ASP A 197 -5.64 7.72 3.04
CA ASP A 197 -5.63 8.69 4.13
C ASP A 197 -5.92 7.99 5.46
N ILE A 198 -5.19 8.41 6.48
CA ILE A 198 -5.48 8.09 7.88
C ILE A 198 -5.91 9.40 8.53
N ASP A 199 -7.20 9.50 8.82
CA ASP A 199 -7.81 10.72 9.36
C ASP A 199 -7.65 10.76 10.90
N TRP A 200 -7.30 11.93 11.44
CA TRP A 200 -7.07 12.09 12.89
C TRP A 200 -8.29 11.77 13.74
N ASN A 201 -9.50 11.96 13.19
CA ASN A 201 -10.74 11.61 13.89
C ASN A 201 -10.82 10.10 14.13
N ASP A 202 -10.28 9.28 13.22
CA ASP A 202 -10.23 7.82 13.39
C ASP A 202 -9.18 7.44 14.42
N ILE A 203 -7.98 8.04 14.33
CA ILE A 203 -6.87 7.80 15.28
C ILE A 203 -7.27 8.19 16.72
N ALA A 204 -7.92 9.34 16.89
CA ALA A 204 -8.28 9.88 18.22
C ALA A 204 -9.56 9.29 18.81
N GLY A 205 -10.38 8.59 18.00
CA GLY A 205 -11.56 7.87 18.45
C GLY A 205 -11.18 6.51 19.02
N ASP A 206 -11.62 5.44 18.34
CA ASP A 206 -11.35 4.05 18.73
C ASP A 206 -10.02 3.51 18.15
N GLY A 207 -9.24 4.36 17.47
CA GLY A 207 -8.06 3.97 16.71
C GLY A 207 -8.37 3.68 15.24
N TYR A 208 -7.41 3.99 14.37
CA TYR A 208 -7.52 3.63 12.96
C TYR A 208 -7.15 2.16 12.77
N SER A 209 -7.94 1.42 12.01
CA SER A 209 -7.59 0.07 11.59
C SER A 209 -7.94 -0.18 10.13
N ARG A 210 -7.06 -0.90 9.43
CA ARG A 210 -7.33 -1.32 8.04
C ARG A 210 -6.64 -2.62 7.71
N ILE A 211 -7.41 -3.54 7.14
CA ILE A 211 -6.90 -4.76 6.52
C ILE A 211 -6.46 -4.43 5.09
N VAL A 212 -5.24 -4.83 4.73
CA VAL A 212 -4.72 -4.73 3.37
C VAL A 212 -4.29 -6.09 2.85
N ASN A 213 -4.60 -6.35 1.58
CA ASN A 213 -4.37 -7.64 0.94
C ASN A 213 -3.28 -7.55 -0.13
N LEU A 214 -2.31 -8.47 -0.10
CA LEU A 214 -1.19 -8.55 -1.03
C LEU A 214 -1.61 -8.47 -2.52
N GLU A 215 -2.80 -8.94 -2.88
CA GLU A 215 -3.35 -8.87 -4.25
C GLU A 215 -3.55 -7.45 -4.80
N HIS A 216 -3.71 -6.46 -3.90
CA HIS A 216 -3.94 -5.05 -4.22
C HIS A 216 -2.68 -4.19 -4.10
N THR A 217 -1.53 -4.81 -3.81
CA THR A 217 -0.28 -4.08 -3.63
C THR A 217 0.18 -3.38 -4.90
N LEU A 218 1.00 -2.37 -4.67
CA LEU A 218 1.87 -1.77 -5.67
C LEU A 218 3.32 -2.03 -5.29
N ASN A 219 4.22 -2.02 -6.26
CA ASN A 219 5.65 -2.04 -5.97
C ASN A 219 6.14 -0.60 -5.80
N SER A 220 6.89 -0.35 -4.73
CA SER A 220 7.44 0.98 -4.47
C SER A 220 8.73 0.91 -3.67
N ARG A 221 9.36 2.08 -3.57
CA ARG A 221 10.58 2.33 -2.80
C ARG A 221 10.34 3.56 -1.94
N SER A 222 11.12 3.71 -0.89
CA SER A 222 11.08 4.91 -0.05
C SER A 222 12.49 5.47 0.11
N ILE A 223 12.60 6.72 0.56
CA ILE A 223 13.89 7.28 0.95
C ILE A 223 14.52 6.52 2.14
N CYS A 224 13.70 5.79 2.93
CA CYS A 224 14.18 4.92 4.00
C CYS A 224 14.73 3.58 3.49
N SER A 225 14.12 3.03 2.43
CA SER A 225 14.49 1.74 1.83
C SER A 225 14.45 1.79 0.30
N LYS A 226 15.61 1.54 -0.31
CA LYS A 226 15.79 1.58 -1.78
C LYS A 226 15.37 0.28 -2.46
N ASP A 227 15.01 -0.75 -1.70
CA ASP A 227 14.56 -2.02 -2.25
C ASP A 227 13.15 -1.87 -2.81
N LEU A 228 12.92 -2.42 -4.02
CA LEU A 228 11.60 -2.41 -4.64
C LEU A 228 10.73 -3.50 -3.99
N ILE A 229 9.84 -3.10 -3.11
CA ILE A 229 9.01 -4.02 -2.31
C ILE A 229 7.53 -3.80 -2.63
N LYS A 230 6.72 -4.86 -2.53
CA LYS A 230 5.25 -4.80 -2.63
C LYS A 230 4.70 -4.13 -1.38
N GLY A 231 3.72 -3.24 -1.51
CA GLY A 231 3.18 -2.58 -0.33
C GLY A 231 2.07 -1.59 -0.59
N PHE A 232 1.81 -0.80 0.43
CA PHE A 232 0.78 0.23 0.46
C PHE A 232 1.35 1.52 1.02
N TRP A 233 0.95 2.65 0.45
CA TRP A 233 1.22 3.95 1.03
C TRP A 233 0.02 4.44 1.81
N PHE A 234 0.31 5.12 2.92
CA PHE A 234 -0.66 5.83 3.72
C PHE A 234 -0.18 7.26 3.92
N ARG A 235 -1.10 8.22 4.02
CA ARG A 235 -0.81 9.62 4.32
C ARG A 235 -1.44 9.95 5.67
N ILE A 236 -0.64 10.58 6.53
CA ILE A 236 -1.05 11.04 7.85
C ILE A 236 -0.69 12.52 7.93
N LYS A 237 -1.67 13.38 8.22
CA LYS A 237 -1.38 14.78 8.51
C LYS A 237 -0.63 14.87 9.83
N GLY A 238 0.37 15.73 9.93
CA GLY A 238 1.05 15.96 11.20
C GLY A 238 0.12 16.55 12.25
N ALA A 239 0.34 16.16 13.50
CA ALA A 239 -0.16 16.83 14.69
C ALA A 239 0.88 16.62 15.80
N GLU A 240 0.99 17.52 16.76
CA GLU A 240 1.89 17.42 17.92
C GLU A 240 1.43 16.31 18.89
N GLN A 241 1.45 15.07 18.40
CA GLN A 241 0.90 13.89 19.04
C GLN A 241 1.81 12.69 18.79
N THR A 242 1.89 11.81 19.78
CA THR A 242 2.61 10.55 19.65
C THR A 242 1.62 9.45 19.28
N ILE A 243 1.98 8.66 18.27
CA ILE A 243 1.17 7.55 17.78
C ILE A 243 1.98 6.26 17.78
N VAL A 244 1.26 5.15 17.88
CA VAL A 244 1.78 3.81 17.63
C VAL A 244 1.18 3.28 16.34
N ILE A 245 2.05 2.87 15.42
CA ILE A 245 1.69 2.22 14.16
C ILE A 245 2.08 0.76 14.28
N SER A 246 1.14 -0.15 14.09
CA SER A 246 1.35 -1.57 14.37
C SER A 246 0.79 -2.49 13.30
N THR A 247 1.49 -3.61 13.10
CA THR A 247 1.00 -4.75 12.32
C THR A 247 0.87 -6.02 13.18
N CYS A 248 1.06 -5.91 14.51
CA CYS A 248 1.26 -7.04 15.43
C CYS A 248 0.07 -7.99 15.56
N GLN A 249 -1.12 -7.57 15.12
CA GLN A 249 -2.34 -8.37 15.15
C GLN A 249 -2.54 -9.21 13.87
N SER A 250 -1.59 -9.17 12.94
CA SER A 250 -1.61 -9.98 11.71
C SER A 250 -1.01 -11.37 11.94
N GLU A 251 -1.14 -12.27 10.96
CA GLU A 251 -0.27 -13.45 10.90
C GLU A 251 1.19 -13.04 10.73
N ASN A 252 2.14 -13.93 11.05
CA ASN A 252 3.58 -13.63 11.13
C ASN A 252 4.26 -13.49 9.75
N TYR A 253 3.78 -12.54 8.96
CA TYR A 253 4.33 -12.15 7.67
C TYR A 253 5.60 -11.30 7.83
N ASP A 254 6.48 -11.32 6.83
CA ASP A 254 7.63 -10.42 6.72
C ASP A 254 7.18 -9.02 6.25
N VAL A 255 7.08 -8.08 7.20
CA VAL A 255 6.47 -6.76 6.99
C VAL A 255 7.40 -5.66 7.47
N SER A 256 7.49 -4.57 6.72
CA SER A 256 8.23 -3.36 7.11
C SER A 256 7.34 -2.12 7.10
N LEU A 257 7.71 -1.15 7.94
CA LEU A 257 7.10 0.16 8.06
C LEU A 257 8.18 1.22 7.83
N ASP A 258 8.03 2.01 6.79
CA ASP A 258 8.88 3.18 6.53
C ASP A 258 8.05 4.45 6.65
N LEU A 259 8.35 5.28 7.64
CA LEU A 259 7.73 6.59 7.81
C LEU A 259 8.65 7.67 7.27
N ILE A 260 8.12 8.49 6.36
CA ILE A 260 8.80 9.63 5.78
C ILE A 260 7.97 10.89 6.03
N LYS A 261 8.59 12.06 6.01
CA LYS A 261 7.92 13.35 6.16
C LYS A 261 8.25 14.30 5.01
N THR A 262 7.35 15.23 4.77
CA THR A 262 7.54 16.38 3.90
C THR A 262 6.99 17.64 4.56
N LYS A 263 7.66 18.77 4.37
CA LYS A 263 7.21 20.09 4.82
C LYS A 263 6.14 20.70 3.90
N THR A 264 5.91 20.10 2.74
CA THR A 264 4.96 20.63 1.77
C THR A 264 3.54 20.32 2.23
N ASP A 265 2.77 21.37 2.51
CA ASP A 265 1.32 21.25 2.68
C ASP A 265 0.72 20.78 1.35
N THR A 266 0.32 19.50 1.31
CA THR A 266 -0.22 18.85 0.10
C THR A 266 -1.68 19.20 -0.15
N SER A 267 -2.27 20.12 0.61
CA SER A 267 -3.63 20.61 0.39
C SER A 267 -3.80 21.31 -0.97
N ASN A 268 -2.74 21.97 -1.48
CA ASN A 268 -2.75 22.73 -2.75
C ASN A 268 -1.70 22.26 -3.78
N ALA A 269 -0.82 21.31 -3.42
CA ALA A 269 0.14 20.77 -4.37
C ALA A 269 -0.60 19.90 -5.41
N GLU A 270 -0.30 20.07 -6.71
CA GLU A 270 -0.85 19.19 -7.75
C GLU A 270 -0.76 17.72 -7.29
N ALA A 271 -1.89 17.02 -7.26
CA ALA A 271 -1.92 15.59 -7.03
C ALA A 271 -0.87 14.93 -7.95
N GLY A 272 0.07 14.19 -7.36
CA GLY A 272 1.17 13.60 -8.12
C GLY A 272 2.54 14.31 -8.02
N SER A 273 2.70 15.34 -7.19
CA SER A 273 3.91 16.18 -7.13
C SER A 273 5.03 15.72 -6.19
N ILE A 274 4.76 14.81 -5.26
CA ILE A 274 5.75 14.29 -4.30
C ILE A 274 6.57 13.14 -4.92
N ASN A 275 7.85 13.06 -4.58
CA ASN A 275 8.70 11.92 -4.88
C ASN A 275 9.25 11.31 -3.58
N CYS A 276 8.69 10.18 -3.17
CA CYS A 276 9.03 9.55 -1.89
C CYS A 276 10.38 8.82 -1.87
N GLU A 277 11.13 8.85 -2.97
CA GLU A 277 12.50 8.31 -3.08
C GLU A 277 13.57 9.42 -3.11
N SER A 278 13.17 10.70 -3.23
CA SER A 278 14.13 11.82 -3.37
C SER A 278 14.29 12.62 -2.09
N SER A 279 15.56 12.81 -1.67
CA SER A 279 15.93 13.70 -0.56
C SER A 279 15.54 15.17 -0.79
N ASP A 280 15.28 15.57 -2.03
CA ASP A 280 14.83 16.93 -2.35
C ASP A 280 13.36 17.16 -1.98
N SER A 281 12.61 16.07 -1.78
CA SER A 281 11.15 16.11 -1.57
C SER A 281 10.73 15.61 -0.19
N VAL A 282 11.48 14.68 0.40
CA VAL A 282 11.12 13.96 1.62
C VAL A 282 12.33 13.63 2.49
N GLU A 283 12.09 13.45 3.78
CA GLU A 283 13.08 12.99 4.76
C GLU A 283 12.61 11.67 5.38
N CYS A 284 13.52 10.70 5.54
CA CYS A 284 13.21 9.49 6.29
C CYS A 284 13.11 9.81 7.79
N VAL A 285 11.97 9.50 8.39
CA VAL A 285 11.74 9.69 9.84
C VAL A 285 12.16 8.43 10.58
N LYS A 286 11.68 7.27 10.16
CA LYS A 286 11.91 6.00 10.84
C LYS A 286 11.61 4.82 9.93
N SER A 287 12.39 3.76 10.06
CA SER A 287 12.11 2.46 9.44
C SER A 287 12.14 1.36 10.50
N ARG A 288 11.20 0.42 10.43
CA ARG A 288 11.09 -0.74 11.32
C ARG A 288 10.61 -1.96 10.57
N SER A 289 11.19 -3.11 10.87
CA SER A 289 10.75 -4.44 10.43
C SER A 289 10.55 -5.40 11.61
N ASP A 290 10.45 -4.83 12.82
CA ASP A 290 10.40 -5.52 14.10
C ASP A 290 9.53 -4.74 15.10
N GLY A 291 9.35 -5.28 16.32
CA GLY A 291 8.68 -4.59 17.43
C GLY A 291 7.43 -5.27 17.97
N CYS A 292 7.05 -6.43 17.43
CA CYS A 292 5.88 -7.21 17.86
C CYS A 292 6.22 -8.41 18.76
N GLY A 293 7.40 -8.43 19.37
CA GLY A 293 7.86 -9.49 20.27
C GLY A 293 8.96 -10.39 19.68
N THR A 294 9.45 -11.32 20.50
CA THR A 294 10.56 -12.22 20.13
C THR A 294 10.11 -13.19 19.03
N ASN A 295 10.88 -13.28 17.94
CA ASN A 295 10.59 -14.10 16.74
C ASN A 295 9.42 -13.62 15.86
N SER A 296 8.88 -12.43 16.10
CA SER A 296 7.93 -11.79 15.18
C SER A 296 8.67 -11.14 14.01
N LYS A 297 8.16 -11.33 12.79
CA LYS A 297 8.54 -10.61 11.57
C LYS A 297 7.66 -9.39 11.30
N LEU A 298 6.66 -9.17 12.15
CA LEU A 298 5.79 -8.01 12.12
C LEU A 298 6.45 -6.78 12.72
N ALA A 299 6.09 -5.64 12.15
CA ALA A 299 6.64 -4.34 12.50
C ALA A 299 5.70 -3.53 13.40
N LYS A 300 6.31 -2.81 14.35
CA LYS A 300 5.67 -1.81 15.21
C LYS A 300 6.59 -0.60 15.30
N MET A 301 6.03 0.59 15.20
CA MET A 301 6.76 1.83 15.47
C MET A 301 5.96 2.80 16.32
N VAL A 302 6.68 3.50 17.19
CA VAL A 302 6.17 4.63 17.97
C VAL A 302 6.87 5.88 17.48
N VAL A 303 6.09 6.91 17.14
CA VAL A 303 6.57 8.15 16.52
C VAL A 303 5.78 9.35 17.02
N THR A 304 6.48 10.45 17.28
CA THR A 304 5.86 11.76 17.52
C THR A 304 5.79 12.50 16.20
N LEU A 305 4.58 12.87 15.81
CA LEU A 305 4.34 13.69 14.63
C LEU A 305 4.42 15.17 15.02
N SER A 306 4.75 16.02 14.06
CA SER A 306 4.75 17.47 14.23
C SER A 306 3.75 18.09 13.26
N GLU A 307 3.04 19.12 13.69
CA GLU A 307 1.98 19.78 12.92
C GLU A 307 2.47 20.41 11.60
N ASP A 308 3.75 20.80 11.55
CA ASP A 308 4.37 21.43 10.38
C ASP A 308 4.65 20.47 9.21
N ASN A 309 4.36 19.17 9.36
CA ASN A 309 4.75 18.16 8.39
C ASN A 309 3.56 17.29 7.95
N THR A 310 3.58 16.84 6.69
CA THR A 310 2.77 15.71 6.24
C THR A 310 3.63 14.45 6.22
N TYR A 311 3.08 13.35 6.72
CA TYR A 311 3.78 12.08 6.81
C TYR A 311 3.21 11.10 5.78
N TYR A 312 4.11 10.30 5.20
CA TYR A 312 3.76 9.17 4.37
C TYR A 312 4.34 7.90 4.99
N LEU A 313 3.50 6.91 5.20
CA LEU A 313 3.89 5.60 5.71
C LEU A 313 3.84 4.60 4.56
N PHE A 314 4.95 3.92 4.29
CA PHE A 314 4.98 2.76 3.42
C PHE A 314 4.95 1.48 4.25
N LEU A 315 3.92 0.68 4.05
CA LEU A 315 3.79 -0.67 4.57
C LEU A 315 4.29 -1.65 3.52
N GLY A 316 5.53 -2.13 3.67
CA GLY A 316 6.14 -3.11 2.79
C GLY A 316 5.80 -4.55 3.21
N ILE A 317 5.52 -5.42 2.25
CA ILE A 317 5.14 -6.82 2.45
C ILE A 317 6.06 -7.70 1.60
N ASN A 318 6.92 -8.47 2.25
CA ASN A 318 7.91 -9.35 1.62
C ASN A 318 7.41 -10.80 1.51
N GLU A 319 6.14 -10.97 1.14
CA GLU A 319 5.49 -12.29 1.00
C GLU A 319 5.19 -12.64 -0.46
N GLU A 320 5.41 -13.88 -0.86
CA GLU A 320 5.34 -14.29 -2.27
C GLU A 320 4.07 -15.01 -2.71
N TYR A 321 3.13 -15.35 -1.82
CA TYR A 321 1.90 -16.05 -2.22
C TYR A 321 0.64 -15.32 -1.81
N SER A 322 0.44 -15.13 -0.51
CA SER A 322 -0.72 -14.46 0.07
C SER A 322 -0.28 -13.78 1.36
N ALA A 323 -0.84 -12.61 1.63
CA ALA A 323 -0.73 -11.97 2.93
C ALA A 323 -1.92 -11.03 3.10
N GLU A 324 -2.47 -11.03 4.30
CA GLU A 324 -3.49 -10.11 4.75
C GLU A 324 -3.00 -9.45 6.04
N VAL A 325 -2.66 -8.17 5.96
CA VAL A 325 -2.01 -7.43 7.04
C VAL A 325 -3.00 -6.43 7.62
N LEU A 326 -3.24 -6.52 8.92
CA LEU A 326 -3.97 -5.52 9.69
C LEU A 326 -2.99 -4.43 10.12
N LEU A 327 -3.17 -3.22 9.59
CA LEU A 327 -2.49 -2.02 10.05
C LEU A 327 -3.37 -1.31 11.08
N THR A 328 -2.84 -1.05 12.27
CA THR A 328 -3.48 -0.19 13.27
C THR A 328 -2.66 1.06 13.55
N VAL A 329 -3.33 2.18 13.82
CA VAL A 329 -2.73 3.44 14.22
C VAL A 329 -3.53 4.06 15.36
N ASP A 330 -2.91 4.16 16.53
CA ASP A 330 -3.53 4.63 17.77
C ASP A 330 -2.72 5.78 18.36
N THR A 331 -3.36 6.69 19.09
CA THR A 331 -2.65 7.63 19.96
C THR A 331 -1.95 6.87 21.09
N THR A 332 -0.81 7.38 21.53
CA THR A 332 -0.13 6.85 22.72
C THR A 332 0.72 7.94 23.37
N CYS A 333 1.08 7.71 24.64
CA CYS A 333 1.94 8.60 25.41
C CYS A 333 1.45 10.07 25.39
N PRO A 334 0.20 10.34 25.83
CA PRO A 334 -0.35 11.68 25.82
C PRO A 334 0.56 12.67 26.58
N LEU A 335 0.66 13.89 26.07
CA LEU A 335 1.48 14.97 26.64
C LEU A 335 2.93 14.57 26.93
N SER A 336 3.54 13.77 26.04
CA SER A 336 4.90 13.25 26.23
C SER A 336 5.05 12.53 27.58
N CYS A 337 4.07 11.68 27.93
CA CYS A 337 3.99 11.00 29.21
C CYS A 337 3.83 11.94 30.41
N GLY A 338 3.00 12.98 30.26
CA GLY A 338 2.80 14.00 31.29
C GLY A 338 4.06 14.79 31.63
N GLU A 339 4.97 14.97 30.66
CA GLU A 339 6.30 15.63 30.80
C GLU A 339 7.31 14.93 31.75
N ASN A 340 6.84 13.93 32.49
CA ASN A 340 7.56 13.24 33.55
C ASN A 340 7.95 11.80 33.22
N GLY A 341 7.70 11.37 31.98
CA GLY A 341 8.12 10.08 31.46
C GLY A 341 8.84 10.18 30.13
N ILE A 342 9.23 9.03 29.62
CA ILE A 342 9.73 8.84 28.26
C ILE A 342 8.80 7.84 27.59
N CYS A 343 8.33 8.17 26.38
CA CYS A 343 7.54 7.22 25.61
C CYS A 343 8.46 6.11 25.09
N SER A 344 8.25 4.88 25.58
CA SER A 344 9.05 3.73 25.19
C SER A 344 8.87 3.42 23.72
N ALA A 345 9.97 3.45 22.96
CA ALA A 345 9.96 3.08 21.56
C ALA A 345 9.60 1.60 21.31
N TYR A 346 9.67 0.75 22.35
CA TYR A 346 9.40 -0.69 22.27
C TYR A 346 7.99 -1.02 22.75
N SER A 347 7.63 -0.61 23.96
CA SER A 347 6.31 -0.94 24.51
C SER A 347 5.21 -0.04 23.93
N GLY A 348 5.56 1.17 23.47
CA GLY A 348 4.58 2.21 23.12
C GLY A 348 3.76 2.64 24.34
N ARG A 349 4.41 2.64 25.52
CA ARG A 349 3.86 3.09 26.79
C ARG A 349 4.86 4.01 27.47
N CYS A 350 4.39 4.77 28.45
CA CYS A 350 5.24 5.66 29.22
C CYS A 350 6.10 4.90 30.23
N GLU A 351 7.40 5.17 30.19
CA GLU A 351 8.38 4.78 31.19
C GLU A 351 8.67 6.00 32.06
N CYS A 352 8.22 5.94 33.32
CA CYS A 352 8.27 7.09 34.22
C CYS A 352 9.67 7.33 34.77
N LYS A 353 10.04 8.61 34.92
CA LYS A 353 11.28 9.00 35.60
C LYS A 353 11.24 8.52 37.06
N PRO A 354 12.40 8.34 37.72
CA PRO A 354 12.43 8.00 39.14
C PRO A 354 11.61 8.98 39.98
N GLY A 355 10.76 8.46 40.87
CA GLY A 355 9.84 9.26 41.70
C GLY A 355 8.44 9.44 41.11
N PHE A 356 8.20 9.00 39.87
CA PHE A 356 6.89 9.07 39.21
C PHE A 356 6.34 7.66 38.95
N VAL A 357 5.02 7.53 38.98
CA VAL A 357 4.28 6.29 38.68
C VAL A 357 3.39 6.45 37.45
N PHE A 358 3.17 5.35 36.74
CA PHE A 358 2.30 5.33 35.57
C PHE A 358 0.83 5.28 36.00
N LYS A 359 0.05 6.29 35.62
CA LYS A 359 -1.38 6.41 35.93
C LYS A 359 -2.07 7.18 34.82
N ASP A 360 -3.30 6.77 34.46
CA ASP A 360 -4.13 7.45 33.46
C ASP A 360 -3.37 7.80 32.15
N GLU A 361 -2.55 6.84 31.68
CA GLU A 361 -1.73 6.91 30.45
C GLU A 361 -0.53 7.88 30.48
N GLY A 362 -0.29 8.58 31.58
CA GLY A 362 0.90 9.41 31.80
C GLY A 362 1.73 9.00 33.01
N CYS A 363 2.77 9.79 33.28
CA CYS A 363 3.61 9.64 34.45
C CYS A 363 3.33 10.78 35.43
N THR A 364 3.04 10.42 36.67
CA THR A 364 2.61 11.36 37.70
C THR A 364 3.32 11.09 39.02
N GLU A 365 3.53 12.14 39.83
CA GLU A 365 3.99 11.97 41.22
C GLU A 365 2.88 11.38 42.10
N CYS A 366 1.62 11.41 41.62
CA CYS A 366 0.47 11.08 42.44
C CYS A 366 0.27 9.58 42.63
N GLY A 367 0.48 9.10 43.87
CA GLY A 367 0.46 7.69 44.22
C GLY A 367 1.83 7.01 44.05
N ASN A 368 2.93 7.76 44.10
CA ASN A 368 4.30 7.25 44.00
C ASN A 368 4.81 6.53 45.27
N GLY A 369 4.01 6.51 46.34
CA GLY A 369 4.33 5.93 47.64
C GLY A 369 5.27 6.79 48.50
N VAL A 370 5.56 8.02 48.09
CA VAL A 370 6.40 8.98 48.82
C VAL A 370 5.50 10.02 49.46
N VAL A 371 5.55 10.09 50.79
CA VAL A 371 4.78 11.08 51.56
C VAL A 371 5.51 12.42 51.50
N ASP A 372 4.91 13.40 50.84
CA ASP A 372 5.45 14.75 50.74
C ASP A 372 5.41 15.49 52.08
N ALA A 373 6.23 16.54 52.22
CA ALA A 373 6.49 17.23 53.50
C ALA A 373 5.25 17.82 54.21
N ASN A 374 4.08 17.78 53.57
CA ASN A 374 2.81 18.31 54.09
C ASN A 374 1.64 17.30 53.98
N GLU A 375 1.91 16.02 53.73
CA GLU A 375 0.86 14.99 53.62
C GLU A 375 1.01 13.93 54.73
N ASP A 376 -0.12 13.41 55.25
CA ASP A 376 -0.13 12.34 56.27
C ASP A 376 -0.09 10.92 55.64
N CYS A 377 -0.45 10.83 54.35
CA CYS A 377 -0.29 9.70 53.46
C CYS A 377 -0.16 10.26 52.04
N ASP A 378 0.45 9.52 51.10
CA ASP A 378 0.53 9.93 49.68
C ASP A 378 -0.88 9.99 49.09
N LEU A 379 -1.50 11.14 49.28
CA LEU A 379 -2.81 11.53 48.75
C LEU A 379 -2.61 12.42 47.53
N SER A 380 -1.39 12.91 47.35
CA SER A 380 -0.98 13.68 46.20
C SER A 380 -1.81 14.96 46.03
N SER A 381 -2.29 15.48 47.15
CA SER A 381 -3.02 16.71 47.36
C SER A 381 -2.04 17.86 47.63
N GLY A 382 -1.34 18.31 46.59
CA GLY A 382 -0.39 19.42 46.72
C GLY A 382 0.64 19.55 45.61
N VAL A 383 0.76 18.53 44.76
CA VAL A 383 1.64 18.54 43.60
C VAL A 383 0.99 19.32 42.45
N ASN A 384 1.71 20.26 41.86
CA ASN A 384 1.28 20.97 40.65
C ASN A 384 1.55 20.10 39.42
N ASP A 385 0.86 18.96 39.34
CA ASP A 385 0.89 18.03 38.22
C ASP A 385 -0.49 18.00 37.57
N THR A 386 -0.54 18.28 36.27
CA THR A 386 -1.78 18.39 35.49
C THR A 386 -2.58 17.08 35.43
N GLN A 387 -1.97 15.94 35.71
CA GLN A 387 -2.64 14.64 35.77
C GLN A 387 -3.17 14.30 37.17
N CYS A 388 -2.87 15.12 38.18
CA CYS A 388 -3.37 14.99 39.53
C CYS A 388 -4.66 15.78 39.70
N THR A 389 -5.78 15.16 39.28
CA THR A 389 -7.09 15.75 39.55
C THR A 389 -7.65 15.23 40.87
N ASP A 390 -8.25 16.12 41.65
CA ASP A 390 -8.93 15.87 42.93
C ASP A 390 -10.00 14.74 42.89
N SER A 391 -10.32 14.22 41.71
CA SER A 391 -11.43 13.28 41.46
C SER A 391 -11.17 11.82 41.86
N ASN A 392 -9.91 11.43 42.12
CA ASN A 392 -9.56 10.08 42.58
C ASN A 392 -9.52 9.92 44.12
N MET A 393 -9.93 10.94 44.88
CA MET A 393 -9.83 10.99 46.35
C MET A 393 -10.74 10.03 47.15
N TRP A 394 -11.58 9.18 46.53
CA TRP A 394 -12.71 8.56 47.27
C TRP A 394 -12.93 7.04 47.09
N LYS A 395 -11.90 6.20 46.90
CA LYS A 395 -12.13 4.74 46.88
C LYS A 395 -11.06 3.85 47.50
N TRP A 396 -10.63 4.07 48.75
CA TRP A 396 -10.08 2.97 49.56
C TRP A 396 -10.39 3.13 51.05
N LYS A 397 -11.50 2.53 51.50
CA LYS A 397 -11.67 2.00 52.87
C LYS A 397 -12.55 0.75 52.84
N ASN A 398 -11.88 -0.41 52.84
CA ASN A 398 -11.99 -1.41 53.92
C ASN A 398 -10.81 -2.37 53.86
#